data_AF-A0A2S8WC53-F1
#
_entry.id   AF-A0A2S8WC53-F1
#
_cell.length_a   1.000
_cell.length_b   1.000
_cell.length_c   1.000
_cell.angle_alpha   90.00
_cell.angle_beta   90.00
_cell.angle_gamma   90.00
#
_symmetry.space_group_name_H-M   'P 1'
#
loop_
_entity.id
_entity.type
_entity.pdbx_description
1 polymer ?
#
loop_
_entity_poly.entity_id
_entity_poly.type
_entity_poly.pdbx_seq_one_letter_code
_entity_poly.pdbx_strand_id
1 'polypeptide(L)' 'MKRKAVITIEYEAEDYLKAMAREKEIRRALVELNAVSDRIDVRFGDRRPRLISRAAAPSRPWPRD' A
#
# COMPACT_ATOMS: atom_id res chain seq x y z
N MET A 1 21.15 2.12 -17.73
CA MET A 1 19.71 2.47 -17.56
C MET A 1 19.30 2.00 -16.19
N LYS A 2 18.90 2.90 -15.28
CA LYS A 2 18.36 2.49 -13.98
C LYS A 2 16.92 2.01 -14.14
N ARG A 3 16.65 0.74 -13.84
CA ARG A 3 15.30 0.16 -13.96
C ARG A 3 14.65 0.15 -12.58
N LYS A 4 13.48 0.79 -12.46
CA LYS A 4 12.67 0.80 -11.25
C LYS A 4 11.50 -0.17 -11.44
N ALA A 5 11.35 -1.11 -10.52
CA ALA A 5 10.18 -1.98 -10.45
C ALA A 5 9.37 -1.67 -9.18
N VAL A 6 8.05 -1.71 -9.28
CA VAL A 6 7.14 -1.54 -8.14
C VAL A 6 6.28 -2.78 -8.05
N ILE A 7 6.28 -3.44 -6.89
CA ILE A 7 5.48 -4.64 -6.63
C ILE A 7 4.44 -4.27 -5.59
N THR A 8 3.17 -4.44 -5.94
CA THR A 8 2.04 -4.23 -5.02
C THR A 8 1.48 -5.58 -4.63
N ILE A 9 1.39 -5.83 -3.33
CA ILE A 9 0.83 -7.04 -2.75
C ILE A 9 -0.49 -6.65 -2.11
N GLU A 10 -1.57 -7.14 -2.70
CA GLU A 10 -2.92 -6.93 -2.23
C GLU A 10 -3.36 -8.12 -1.38
N TYR A 11 -4.01 -7.83 -0.26
CA TYR A 11 -4.57 -8.83 0.64
C TYR A 11 -5.96 -8.39 1.11
N GLU A 12 -6.80 -9.35 1.45
CA GLU A 12 -8.07 -9.06 2.11
C GLU A 12 -7.81 -8.53 3.52
N ALA A 13 -8.59 -7.53 3.97
CA ALA A 13 -8.40 -6.89 5.28
C ALA A 13 -8.42 -7.87 6.46
N GLU A 14 -9.21 -8.94 6.37
CA GLU A 14 -9.30 -9.99 7.39
C GLU A 14 -7.97 -10.75 7.54
N ASP A 15 -7.14 -10.73 6.50
CA ASP A 15 -5.82 -11.33 6.49
C ASP A 15 -4.70 -10.31 6.77
N TYR A 16 -5.01 -9.06 7.14
CA TYR A 16 -4.01 -8.02 7.42
C TYR A 16 -2.92 -8.50 8.37
N LEU A 17 -3.29 -9.11 9.51
CA LEU A 17 -2.32 -9.60 10.48
C LEU A 17 -1.46 -10.73 9.93
N LYS A 18 -2.01 -11.60 9.08
CA LYS A 18 -1.26 -12.67 8.40
C LYS A 18 -0.32 -12.09 7.34
N ALA A 19 -0.77 -11.07 6.60
CA ALA A 19 0.04 -10.36 5.62
C ALA A 19 1.20 -9.62 6.29
N MET A 20 0.96 -8.93 7.41
CA MET A 20 1.99 -8.27 8.22
C MET A 20 3.00 -9.26 8.80
N ALA A 21 2.54 -10.42 9.30
CA ALA A 21 3.43 -11.45 9.81
C ALA A 21 4.36 -11.99 8.71
N ARG A 22 3.88 -12.06 7.46
CA ARG A 22 4.64 -12.51 6.29
C ARG A 22 5.41 -11.39 5.58
N GLU A 23 5.20 -10.13 5.92
CA GLU A 23 5.86 -8.99 5.29
C GLU A 23 7.38 -9.14 5.32
N LYS A 24 7.94 -9.58 6.45
CA LYS A 24 9.39 -9.80 6.61
C LYS A 24 9.90 -10.89 5.66
N GLU A 25 9.16 -11.99 5.50
CA GLU A 25 9.51 -13.09 4.60
C GLU A 25 9.44 -12.65 3.13
N ILE A 26 8.39 -11.91 2.78
CA ILE A 26 8.19 -11.39 1.43
C ILE A 26 9.27 -10.36 1.08
N ARG A 27 9.57 -9.41 1.98
CA ARG A 27 10.67 -8.47 1.80
C ARG A 27 12.00 -9.21 1.62
N ARG A 28 12.26 -10.26 2.40
CA ARG A 28 13.48 -11.06 2.28
C ARG A 28 13.58 -11.75 0.92
N ALA A 29 12.51 -12.39 0.44
CA ALA A 29 12.48 -13.01 -0.89
C ALA A 29 12.68 -11.99 -2.02
N LEU A 30 12.14 -10.78 -1.87
CA LEU A 30 12.27 -9.70 -2.86
C LEU A 30 13.65 -9.02 -2.85
N VAL A 31 14.40 -9.08 -1.75
CA VAL A 31 15.79 -8.59 -1.71
C VAL A 31 16.69 -9.40 -2.65
N GLU A 32 16.46 -10.71 -2.76
CA GLU A 32 17.19 -11.56 -3.71
C GLU A 32 16.93 -11.14 -5.17
N LEU A 33 15.68 -10.74 -5.48
CA LEU A 33 15.31 -10.18 -6.79
C LEU A 33 15.87 -8.77 -7.04
N ASN A 34 16.06 -7.98 -5.99
CA ASN A 34 16.64 -6.64 -6.08
C ASN A 34 18.13 -6.67 -6.46
N ALA A 35 18.81 -7.81 -6.36
CA ALA A 35 20.17 -7.96 -6.91
C ALA A 35 20.23 -7.77 -8.43
N VAL A 36 19.10 -7.96 -9.13
CA VAL A 36 18.98 -7.87 -10.60
C VAL A 36 18.34 -6.54 -11.04
N SER A 37 17.72 -5.79 -10.12
CA SER A 37 17.01 -4.53 -10.41
C SER A 37 17.58 -3.39 -9.58
N ASP A 38 17.85 -2.24 -10.20
CA ASP A 38 18.47 -1.11 -9.50
C ASP A 38 17.66 -0.56 -8.31
N ARG A 39 16.33 -0.81 -8.27
CA ARG A 39 15.43 -0.37 -7.19
C ARG A 39 14.06 -1.05 -7.25
N ILE A 40 13.76 -1.98 -6.32
CA ILE A 40 12.41 -2.53 -6.08
C ILE A 40 11.73 -1.78 -4.92
N ASP A 41 10.55 -1.19 -5.17
CA ASP A 41 9.67 -0.64 -4.13
C ASP A 41 8.52 -1.63 -3.88
N VAL A 42 8.31 -2.01 -2.61
CA VAL A 42 7.29 -3.00 -2.22
C VAL A 42 6.20 -2.31 -1.42
N ARG A 43 4.95 -2.45 -1.87
CA ARG A 43 3.78 -1.82 -1.25
C ARG A 43 2.78 -2.89 -0.83
N PHE A 44 2.33 -2.78 0.42
CA PHE A 44 1.28 -3.61 1.00
C PHE A 44 -0.02 -2.79 0.99
N GLY A 45 -1.04 -3.31 0.32
CA GLY A 45 -2.33 -2.64 0.20
C GLY A 45 -3.48 -3.55 0.65
N ASP A 46 -4.36 -3.02 1.49
CA ASP A 46 -5.67 -3.64 1.73
C ASP A 46 -6.49 -3.54 0.44
N ARG A 47 -7.04 -4.67 0.00
CA ARG A 47 -7.85 -4.81 -1.21
C ARG A 47 -9.24 -4.20 -1.08
N ARG A 48 -9.65 -3.78 0.12
CA ARG A 48 -10.93 -3.09 0.31
C ARG A 48 -11.02 -1.90 -0.65
N PRO A 49 -12.07 -1.83 -1.50
CA PRO A 49 -12.30 -0.63 -2.27
C PRO A 49 -12.39 0.51 -1.26
N ARG A 50 -11.65 1.61 -1.51
CA ARG A 50 -11.77 2.83 -0.72
C ARG A 50 -13.14 3.45 -1.00
N LEU A 51 -14.20 2.81 -0.53
CA LEU A 51 -15.56 3.33 -0.41
C LEU A 51 -15.57 4.32 0.76
N ILE A 52 -14.71 5.32 0.68
CA ILE A 52 -14.87 6.52 1.47
C ILE A 52 -14.96 7.60 0.43
N SER A 53 -16.17 7.83 -0.09
CA SER A 53 -16.52 9.13 -0.63
C SER A 53 -16.05 10.14 0.41
N ARG A 54 -15.07 10.97 0.04
CA ARG A 54 -14.69 12.12 0.86
C ARG A 54 -16.00 12.83 1.13
N ALA A 55 -16.46 12.85 2.38
CA ALA A 55 -17.71 13.52 2.72
C ALA A 55 -17.65 14.90 2.07
N ALA A 56 -18.67 15.25 1.28
CA ALA A 56 -18.73 16.55 0.64
C ALA A 56 -18.48 17.59 1.73
N ALA A 57 -17.60 18.55 1.46
CA ALA A 57 -17.36 19.63 2.41
C ALA A 57 -18.73 20.20 2.81
N PRO A 58 -19.01 20.37 4.12
CA PRO A 58 -20.29 20.91 4.54
C PRO A 58 -20.55 22.22 3.79
N SER A 59 -21.69 22.32 3.12
CA SER A 59 -22.11 23.52 2.38
C SER A 59 -22.36 24.72 3.29
N ARG A 60 -22.29 24.52 4.61
CA ARG A 60 -22.49 25.57 5.59
C ARG A 60 -21.21 26.39 5.70
N PRO A 61 -21.25 27.70 5.40
CA PRO A 61 -20.20 28.57 5.90
C PRO A 61 -20.21 28.45 7.43
N TRP A 62 -19.05 28.12 8.01
CA TRP A 62 -18.86 28.27 9.45
C TRP A 62 -19.29 29.69 9.83
N PRO A 63 -20.17 29.87 10.84
CA PRO A 63 -20.41 31.21 11.35
C PRO A 63 -19.06 31.74 11.82
N ARG A 64 -18.58 32.79 11.14
CA ARG A 64 -17.54 33.65 11.69
C ARG A 64 -18.24 34.47 12.75
N ASP A 65 -18.24 33.96 13.98
CA ASP A 65 -18.24 34.82 15.15
C ASP A 65 -16.82 35.38 15.35
#